data_AF-A0A955CI71-F1
#
_entry.id   AF-A0A955CI71-F1
#
_cell.length_a   1.000
_cell.length_b   1.000
_cell.length_c   1.000
_cell.angle_alpha   90.00
_cell.angle_beta   90.00
_cell.angle_gamma   90.00
#
_symmetry.space_group_name_H-M   'P 1'
#
loop_
_entity.id
_entity.type
_entity.pdbx_description
1 polymer ?
#
loop_
_entity_poly.entity_id
_entity_poly.type
_entity_poly.pdbx_seq_one_letter_code
_entity_poly.pdbx_strand_id
1 'polypeptide(L)'
;MVRTKLPAWVILAILFLFPAPLLAQEANDVDSGEAADEVAAEGLDQRIDRAFRPVADWWGGLVLTPVPVGTKTPPVNQLFDSATIERVGLSDEQVATLEQLREQRESDIAAASNGHDKSSILEQRNADMLATLSDEQRTLFREPRKIPVVLIALVGGAVFFTLIFGFINVRLIPFAIAVVRGKYDRVEKSGARDVKPDVSQAADGDLVDTIRDEGHSGEVSHFQALATAVSGTVGLGNISGVAVAIAVGGPGATFWMILCGFLGMSTKFVECTLGVKYRDLEPDGTVHGGPMYYLKKGLGQLGAGPIGQVLAIVFAILCVGASFGGGNAFQANQATAQIVSLAQLKGGASGAIIGLVMAVLVGVVI
;
A
#
# COMPACT_ATOMS: atom_id res chain seq x y z
N MET A 1 -12.08 24.20 -0.60
CA MET A 1 -10.84 23.84 0.15
C MET A 1 -11.08 23.97 1.65
N VAL A 2 -11.09 22.87 2.43
CA VAL A 2 -11.14 22.96 3.89
C VAL A 2 -9.79 23.54 4.36
N ARG A 3 -9.74 24.86 4.56
CA ARG A 3 -8.71 25.52 5.36
C ARG A 3 -8.91 25.14 6.82
N THR A 4 -8.70 23.88 7.17
CA THR A 4 -8.33 23.56 8.55
C THR A 4 -6.94 24.13 8.74
N LYS A 5 -6.88 25.34 9.30
CA LYS A 5 -5.67 25.84 9.99
C LYS A 5 -5.39 24.85 11.12
N LEU A 6 -4.80 23.71 10.82
CA LEU A 6 -4.14 22.88 11.81
C LEU A 6 -2.93 23.70 12.26
N PRO A 7 -2.95 24.26 13.48
CA PRO A 7 -1.84 25.07 13.94
C PRO A 7 -0.61 24.17 14.01
N ALA A 8 0.58 24.71 13.70
CA ALA A 8 1.82 23.93 13.60
C ALA A 8 2.11 23.05 14.83
N TRP A 9 1.58 23.43 16.00
CA TRP A 9 1.69 22.64 17.22
C TRP A 9 0.87 21.33 17.21
N VAL A 10 -0.21 21.19 16.42
CA VAL A 10 -0.95 19.93 16.27
C VAL A 10 -0.16 18.92 15.42
N ILE A 11 0.59 19.39 14.42
CA ILE A 11 1.53 18.57 13.65
C ILE A 11 2.66 18.07 14.57
N LEU A 12 3.15 18.93 15.47
CA LEU A 12 4.11 18.56 16.52
C LEU A 12 3.48 17.62 17.57
N ALA A 13 2.23 17.81 17.98
CA ALA A 13 1.57 16.96 18.97
C ALA A 13 1.29 15.53 18.47
N ILE A 14 1.05 15.36 17.16
CA ILE A 14 0.88 14.04 16.53
C ILE A 14 2.21 13.26 16.53
N LEU A 15 3.36 13.95 16.43
CA LEU A 15 4.68 13.34 16.55
C LEU A 15 5.00 12.88 18.00
N PHE A 16 4.31 13.42 19.01
CA PHE A 16 4.50 13.08 20.43
C PHE A 16 3.46 12.09 20.99
N LEU A 17 2.47 11.65 20.19
CA LEU A 17 1.38 10.78 20.63
C LEU A 17 1.64 9.27 20.46
N PHE A 18 2.85 8.87 20.03
CA PHE A 18 3.26 7.46 19.96
C PHE A 18 4.26 7.10 21.06
N PRO A 19 4.17 5.87 21.61
CA PRO A 19 4.75 5.54 22.90
C PRO A 19 6.28 5.55 22.84
N ALA A 20 6.86 6.39 23.70
CA ALA A 20 8.30 6.54 23.96
C ALA A 20 9.07 5.31 24.52
N PRO A 21 8.52 4.12 24.89
CA PRO A 21 9.36 3.08 25.47
C PRO A 21 10.24 2.30 24.48
N LEU A 22 10.05 2.38 23.16
CA LEU A 22 10.83 1.53 22.24
C LEU A 22 12.22 2.07 21.86
N LEU A 23 12.51 3.34 22.17
CA LEU A 23 13.82 3.96 21.90
C LEU A 23 14.90 3.63 22.96
N ALA A 24 14.55 2.85 23.99
CA ALA A 24 15.49 2.52 25.07
C ALA A 24 16.20 1.16 24.90
N GLN A 25 15.86 0.37 23.87
CA GLN A 25 16.32 -1.02 23.78
C GLN A 25 17.37 -1.30 22.68
N GLU A 26 17.55 -0.43 21.70
CA GLU A 26 18.60 -0.58 20.66
C GLU A 26 19.90 0.19 20.96
N ALA A 27 19.96 0.96 22.05
CA ALA A 27 21.15 1.75 22.40
C ALA A 27 22.26 0.94 23.10
N ASN A 28 22.11 -0.38 23.27
CA ASN A 28 23.06 -1.20 24.04
C ASN A 28 23.91 -2.19 23.22
N ASP A 29 23.77 -2.26 21.88
CA ASP A 29 24.51 -3.24 21.06
C ASP A 29 25.27 -2.64 19.86
N VAL A 30 25.77 -1.40 19.96
CA VAL A 30 26.62 -0.83 18.89
C VAL A 30 28.01 -0.51 19.42
N ASP A 31 28.96 -1.32 18.96
CA ASP A 31 30.40 -1.11 19.09
C ASP A 31 30.78 0.29 18.58
N SER A 32 31.28 1.11 19.50
CA SER A 32 31.50 2.53 19.31
C SER A 32 32.85 2.78 18.65
N GLY A 33 32.87 2.91 17.31
CA GLY A 33 34.06 3.35 16.59
C GLY A 33 33.85 3.57 15.10
N GLU A 34 33.10 2.68 14.43
CA GLU A 34 32.99 2.67 12.96
C GLU A 34 31.67 3.24 12.43
N ALA A 35 30.58 3.13 13.21
CA ALA A 35 29.25 3.62 12.81
C ALA A 35 29.12 5.15 12.80
N ALA A 36 30.00 5.89 13.49
CA ALA A 36 29.88 7.35 13.59
C ALA A 36 30.25 8.08 12.29
N ASP A 37 31.21 7.55 11.53
CA ASP A 37 31.63 8.15 10.25
C ASP A 37 30.68 7.79 9.10
N GLU A 38 30.01 6.63 9.16
CA GLU A 38 28.96 6.24 8.19
C GLU A 38 27.69 7.09 8.33
N VAL A 39 27.31 7.45 9.57
CA VAL A 39 26.14 8.30 9.85
C VAL A 39 26.36 9.75 9.38
N ALA A 40 27.61 10.21 9.31
CA ALA A 40 27.94 11.57 8.86
C ALA A 40 27.82 11.78 7.34
N ALA A 41 27.87 10.69 6.56
CA ALA A 41 27.75 10.71 5.10
C ALA A 41 26.31 10.45 4.59
N GLU A 42 25.37 10.17 5.48
CA GLU A 42 23.99 9.87 5.09
C GLU A 42 23.22 11.10 4.65
N GLY A 43 22.58 10.99 3.49
CA GLY A 43 21.63 11.99 3.01
C GLY A 43 20.47 12.17 3.98
N LEU A 44 19.84 13.36 3.98
CA LEU A 44 18.68 13.66 4.82
C LEU A 44 17.58 12.60 4.70
N ASP A 45 17.37 12.07 3.49
CA ASP A 45 16.36 11.04 3.21
C ASP A 45 16.65 9.71 3.92
N GLN A 46 17.92 9.28 3.98
CA GLN A 46 18.31 8.06 4.68
C GLN A 46 18.13 8.19 6.19
N ARG A 47 18.39 9.40 6.73
CA ARG A 47 18.19 9.70 8.15
C ARG A 47 16.70 9.72 8.52
N ILE A 48 15.85 10.27 7.64
CA ILE A 48 14.40 10.25 7.78
C ILE A 48 13.90 8.80 7.70
N ASP A 49 14.29 8.05 6.68
CA ASP A 49 13.91 6.64 6.49
C ASP A 49 14.28 5.80 7.73
N ARG A 50 15.52 5.93 8.22
CA ARG A 50 15.96 5.26 9.46
C ARG A 50 15.08 5.61 10.67
N ALA A 51 14.70 6.87 10.82
CA ALA A 51 13.84 7.30 11.93
C ALA A 51 12.41 6.75 11.81
N PHE A 52 11.90 6.59 10.59
CA PHE A 52 10.53 6.09 10.36
C PHE A 52 10.44 4.56 10.23
N ARG A 53 11.54 3.87 9.93
CA ARG A 53 11.58 2.39 9.77
C ARG A 53 10.95 1.63 10.93
N PRO A 54 11.27 1.89 12.22
CA PRO A 54 10.67 1.14 13.32
C PRO A 54 9.14 1.25 13.37
N VAL A 55 8.61 2.44 13.06
CA VAL A 55 7.17 2.70 13.02
C VAL A 55 6.55 2.02 11.81
N ALA A 56 7.20 2.10 10.64
CA ALA A 56 6.76 1.47 9.41
C ALA A 56 6.74 -0.06 9.53
N ASP A 57 7.75 -0.65 10.16
CA ASP A 57 7.86 -2.09 10.39
C ASP A 57 6.83 -2.58 11.41
N TRP A 58 6.62 -1.84 12.50
CA TRP A 58 5.57 -2.14 13.47
C TRP A 58 4.17 -2.09 12.83
N TRP A 59 3.89 -1.00 12.10
CA TRP A 59 2.62 -0.83 11.40
C TRP A 59 2.44 -1.87 10.29
N GLY A 60 3.51 -2.13 9.54
CA GLY A 60 3.59 -3.14 8.50
C GLY A 60 3.33 -4.53 9.07
N GLY A 61 3.89 -4.87 10.24
CA GLY A 61 3.62 -6.13 10.92
C GLY A 61 2.15 -6.30 11.33
N LEU A 62 1.50 -5.22 11.77
CA LEU A 62 0.08 -5.21 12.14
C LEU A 62 -0.85 -5.32 10.92
N VAL A 63 -0.60 -4.54 9.87
CA VAL A 63 -1.47 -4.48 8.68
C VAL A 63 -1.19 -5.63 7.74
N LEU A 64 0.08 -5.94 7.51
CA LEU A 64 0.53 -7.02 6.63
C LEU A 64 0.82 -8.30 7.41
N THR A 65 0.12 -8.51 8.53
CA THR A 65 0.27 -9.74 9.32
C THR A 65 0.19 -10.95 8.40
N PRO A 66 1.25 -11.77 8.32
CA PRO A 66 1.29 -12.88 7.39
C PRO A 66 0.52 -14.07 7.95
N VAL A 67 -0.43 -14.60 7.18
CA VAL A 67 -1.01 -15.92 7.42
C VAL A 67 -0.19 -16.94 6.66
N PRO A 68 0.37 -17.97 7.33
CA PRO A 68 1.02 -19.07 6.63
C PRO A 68 -0.04 -19.89 5.89
N VAL A 69 0.06 -19.95 4.58
CA VAL A 69 -0.78 -20.78 3.72
C VAL A 69 0.07 -21.92 3.15
N GLY A 70 -0.25 -23.13 3.60
CA GLY A 70 0.49 -24.35 3.30
C GLY A 70 0.60 -25.24 4.53
N THR A 71 1.03 -26.48 4.32
CA THR A 71 1.37 -27.40 5.42
C THR A 71 2.67 -26.96 6.09
N LYS A 72 2.82 -27.21 7.40
CA LYS A 72 4.10 -27.04 8.07
C LYS A 72 5.13 -27.94 7.40
N THR A 73 6.15 -27.31 6.85
CA THR A 73 7.26 -27.98 6.20
C THR A 73 8.08 -28.71 7.26
N PRO A 74 8.47 -29.97 7.05
CA PRO A 74 9.48 -30.59 7.89
C PRO A 74 10.80 -29.81 7.70
N PRO A 75 11.54 -29.49 8.77
CA PRO A 75 12.87 -28.89 8.62
C PRO A 75 13.75 -29.79 7.77
N VAL A 76 14.69 -29.20 7.02
CA VAL A 76 15.67 -29.92 6.18
C VAL A 76 16.40 -31.02 6.96
N ASN A 77 16.59 -30.85 8.27
CA ASN A 77 17.15 -31.88 9.15
C ASN A 77 16.33 -33.18 9.23
N GLN A 78 15.03 -33.14 8.92
CA GLN A 78 14.15 -34.30 8.88
C GLN A 78 14.18 -35.04 7.53
N LEU A 79 14.95 -34.57 6.53
CA LEU A 79 15.19 -35.31 5.28
C LEU A 79 15.77 -36.71 5.51
N PHE A 80 16.41 -36.90 6.66
CA PHE A 80 17.09 -38.13 7.06
C PHE A 80 16.21 -39.07 7.89
N ASP A 81 15.00 -38.64 8.25
CA ASP A 81 14.06 -39.50 8.95
C ASP A 81 13.46 -40.50 7.98
N SER A 82 13.44 -41.79 8.34
CA SER A 82 12.95 -42.86 7.46
C SER A 82 11.53 -42.61 6.95
N ALA A 83 10.66 -42.03 7.80
CA ALA A 83 9.30 -41.64 7.42
C ALA A 83 9.25 -40.51 6.39
N THR A 84 10.22 -39.58 6.41
CA THR A 84 10.32 -38.49 5.42
C THR A 84 10.90 -38.99 4.11
N ILE A 85 11.92 -39.86 4.17
CA ILE A 85 12.54 -40.51 3.00
C ILE A 85 11.48 -41.26 2.18
N GLU A 86 10.65 -42.06 2.84
CA GLU A 86 9.55 -42.80 2.21
C GLU A 86 8.48 -41.86 1.65
N ARG A 87 8.11 -40.81 2.40
CA ARG A 87 7.10 -39.83 1.97
C ARG A 87 7.54 -38.99 0.77
N VAL A 88 8.83 -38.69 0.66
CA VAL A 88 9.42 -37.91 -0.44
C VAL A 88 9.76 -38.81 -1.64
N GLY A 89 9.85 -40.13 -1.43
CA GLY A 89 10.22 -41.09 -2.47
C GLY A 89 11.66 -40.90 -2.94
N LEU A 90 12.59 -40.72 -2.01
CA LEU A 90 14.02 -40.57 -2.34
C LEU A 90 14.60 -41.91 -2.78
N SER A 91 15.41 -41.89 -3.83
CA SER A 91 16.21 -43.06 -4.23
C SER A 91 17.42 -43.26 -3.31
N ASP A 92 17.95 -44.48 -3.23
CA ASP A 92 19.12 -44.79 -2.40
C ASP A 92 20.34 -43.92 -2.76
N GLU A 93 20.51 -43.57 -4.03
CA GLU A 93 21.57 -42.67 -4.51
C GLU A 93 21.38 -41.22 -4.00
N GLN A 94 20.15 -40.71 -4.01
CA GLN A 94 19.83 -39.40 -3.45
C GLN A 94 20.06 -39.37 -1.94
N VAL A 95 19.69 -40.44 -1.22
CA VAL A 95 19.93 -40.55 0.23
C VAL A 95 21.43 -40.51 0.54
N ALA A 96 22.24 -41.29 -0.18
CA ALA A 96 23.70 -41.30 0.00
C ALA A 96 24.32 -39.91 -0.27
N THR A 97 23.84 -39.21 -1.30
CA THR A 97 24.31 -37.85 -1.63
C THR A 97 23.91 -36.84 -0.54
N LEU A 98 22.69 -36.93 -0.02
CA LEU A 98 22.20 -36.09 1.06
C LEU A 98 22.98 -36.32 2.36
N GLU A 99 23.35 -37.57 2.68
CA GLU A 99 24.18 -37.89 3.84
C GLU A 99 25.57 -37.24 3.74
N GLN A 100 26.21 -37.30 2.57
CA GLN A 100 27.48 -36.61 2.34
C GLN A 100 27.36 -35.09 2.55
N LEU A 101 26.31 -34.47 2.00
CA LEU A 101 26.07 -33.04 2.17
C LEU A 101 25.78 -32.66 3.62
N ARG A 102 25.13 -33.55 4.38
CA ARG A 102 24.90 -33.36 5.82
C ARG A 102 26.20 -33.35 6.61
N GLU A 103 27.07 -34.33 6.36
CA GLU A 103 28.38 -34.40 7.02
C GLU A 103 29.19 -33.14 6.73
N GLN A 104 29.19 -32.71 5.46
CA GLN A 104 29.85 -31.46 5.06
C GLN A 104 29.26 -30.24 5.77
N ARG A 105 27.93 -30.15 5.87
CA ARG A 105 27.25 -29.08 6.61
C ARG A 105 27.64 -29.08 8.10
N GLU A 106 27.63 -30.24 8.75
CA GLU A 106 27.99 -30.34 10.17
C GLU A 106 29.46 -29.95 10.41
N SER A 107 30.36 -30.35 9.51
CA SER A 107 31.76 -29.92 9.49
C SER A 107 31.91 -28.39 9.33
N ASP A 108 31.22 -27.79 8.37
CA ASP A 108 31.30 -26.34 8.10
C ASP A 108 30.76 -25.51 9.28
N ILE A 109 29.68 -25.96 9.92
CA ILE A 109 29.12 -25.30 11.12
C ILE A 109 30.07 -25.41 12.30
N ALA A 110 30.75 -26.56 12.46
CA ALA A 110 31.74 -26.76 13.50
C ALA A 110 32.98 -25.85 13.31
N ALA A 111 33.34 -25.55 12.06
CA ALA A 111 34.43 -24.65 11.71
C ALA A 111 34.09 -23.15 11.88
N ALA A 112 32.81 -22.78 11.90
CA ALA A 112 32.38 -21.40 12.02
C ALA A 112 32.55 -20.84 13.46
N SER A 113 33.17 -19.66 13.58
CA SER A 113 33.51 -19.07 14.88
C SER A 113 32.34 -18.33 15.55
N ASN A 114 31.39 -17.80 14.76
CA ASN A 114 30.37 -16.86 15.25
C ASN A 114 28.94 -17.36 14.94
N GLY A 115 27.95 -16.94 15.74
CA GLY A 115 26.55 -17.37 15.56
C GLY A 115 25.90 -16.89 14.24
N HIS A 116 26.27 -15.70 13.76
CA HIS A 116 25.76 -15.14 12.49
C HIS A 116 26.30 -15.90 11.27
N ASP A 117 27.59 -16.26 11.26
CA ASP A 117 28.20 -17.09 10.22
C ASP A 117 27.61 -18.49 10.19
N LYS A 118 27.28 -19.05 11.36
CA LYS A 118 26.60 -20.36 11.43
C LYS A 118 25.24 -20.32 10.74
N SER A 119 24.46 -19.24 10.90
CA SER A 119 23.15 -19.13 10.24
C SER A 119 23.24 -19.01 8.73
N SER A 120 24.19 -18.24 8.19
CA SER A 120 24.36 -18.09 6.74
C SER A 120 24.87 -19.39 6.10
N ILE A 121 25.82 -20.08 6.75
CA ILE A 121 26.32 -21.40 6.32
C ILE A 121 25.19 -22.44 6.35
N LEU A 122 24.37 -22.44 7.40
CA LEU A 122 23.20 -23.32 7.51
C LEU A 122 22.22 -23.10 6.35
N GLU A 123 21.90 -21.86 6.02
CA GLU A 123 20.98 -21.53 4.94
C GLU A 123 21.53 -21.97 3.58
N GLN A 124 22.81 -21.69 3.31
CA GLN A 124 23.47 -22.08 2.06
C GLN A 124 23.51 -23.62 1.89
N ARG A 125 23.90 -24.35 2.94
CA ARG A 125 23.97 -25.82 2.89
C ARG A 125 22.59 -26.48 2.83
N ASN A 126 21.59 -25.88 3.46
CA ASN A 126 20.21 -26.32 3.30
C ASN A 126 19.72 -26.15 1.86
N ALA A 127 20.11 -25.07 1.17
CA ALA A 127 19.82 -24.88 -0.24
C ALA A 127 20.52 -25.93 -1.13
N ASP A 128 21.79 -26.26 -0.86
CA ASP A 128 22.54 -27.30 -1.57
C ASP A 128 21.86 -28.68 -1.45
N MET A 129 21.41 -29.06 -0.26
CA MET A 129 20.67 -30.32 -0.06
C MET A 129 19.35 -30.33 -0.83
N LEU A 130 18.57 -29.23 -0.78
CA LEU A 130 17.35 -29.12 -1.57
C LEU A 130 17.62 -29.16 -3.07
N ALA A 131 18.80 -28.71 -3.53
CA ALA A 131 19.20 -28.77 -4.93
C ALA A 131 19.39 -30.21 -5.45
N THR A 132 19.57 -31.21 -4.58
CA THR A 132 19.64 -32.63 -5.00
C THR A 132 18.27 -33.26 -5.29
N LEU A 133 17.20 -32.61 -4.84
CA LEU A 133 15.84 -33.07 -5.03
C LEU A 133 15.29 -32.63 -6.40
N SER A 134 14.38 -33.42 -6.96
CA SER A 134 13.57 -32.99 -8.11
C SER A 134 12.61 -31.86 -7.73
N ASP A 135 12.11 -31.10 -8.70
CA ASP A 135 11.19 -29.99 -8.41
C ASP A 135 9.93 -30.44 -7.65
N GLU A 136 9.41 -31.63 -7.95
CA GLU A 136 8.27 -32.23 -7.25
C GLU A 136 8.61 -32.54 -5.79
N GLN A 137 9.78 -33.15 -5.53
CA GLN A 137 10.26 -33.45 -4.17
C GLN A 137 10.54 -32.16 -3.39
N ARG A 138 11.11 -31.14 -4.03
CA ARG A 138 11.35 -29.81 -3.43
C ARG A 138 10.05 -29.12 -3.03
N THR A 139 8.94 -29.36 -3.73
CA THR A 139 7.65 -28.76 -3.36
C THR A 139 7.20 -29.17 -1.96
N LEU A 140 7.59 -30.37 -1.50
CA LEU A 140 7.30 -30.88 -0.16
C LEU A 140 8.08 -30.13 0.94
N PHE A 141 9.20 -29.51 0.58
CA PHE A 141 10.09 -28.74 1.46
C PHE A 141 9.97 -27.23 1.24
N ARG A 142 8.99 -26.77 0.47
CA ARG A 142 8.78 -25.35 0.26
C ARG A 142 8.24 -24.71 1.53
N GLU A 143 8.81 -23.57 1.92
CA GLU A 143 8.32 -22.76 3.04
C GLU A 143 6.85 -22.36 2.82
N PRO A 144 6.01 -22.35 3.87
CA PRO A 144 4.62 -21.94 3.75
C PRO A 144 4.55 -20.50 3.23
N ARG A 145 3.70 -20.28 2.22
CA ARG A 145 3.57 -18.95 1.63
C ARG A 145 2.94 -18.02 2.67
N LYS A 146 3.66 -16.97 3.02
CA LYS A 146 3.20 -15.92 3.91
C LYS A 146 2.32 -14.95 3.11
N ILE A 147 1.01 -15.03 3.32
CA ILE A 147 0.05 -14.15 2.62
C ILE A 147 -0.45 -13.09 3.62
N PRO A 148 -0.32 -11.79 3.32
CA PRO A 148 -0.85 -10.74 4.19
C PRO A 148 -2.37 -10.87 4.37
N VAL A 149 -2.85 -10.82 5.62
CA VAL A 149 -4.31 -10.88 5.94
C VAL A 149 -5.10 -9.84 5.14
N VAL A 150 -4.58 -8.63 5.03
CA VAL A 150 -5.24 -7.54 4.30
C VAL A 150 -5.45 -7.88 2.84
N LEU A 151 -4.53 -8.60 2.19
CA LEU A 151 -4.72 -9.03 0.80
C LEU A 151 -5.91 -9.99 0.68
N ILE A 152 -6.05 -10.93 1.62
CA ILE A 152 -7.18 -11.86 1.68
C ILE A 152 -8.49 -11.09 1.84
N ALA A 153 -8.53 -10.11 2.75
CA ALA A 153 -9.70 -9.27 2.98
C ALA A 153 -10.08 -8.44 1.74
N LEU A 154 -9.09 -7.82 1.07
CA LEU A 154 -9.31 -6.99 -0.12
C LEU A 154 -9.80 -7.80 -1.31
N VAL A 155 -9.13 -8.90 -1.63
CA VAL A 155 -9.52 -9.78 -2.75
C VAL A 155 -10.86 -10.46 -2.43
N GLY A 156 -11.04 -10.95 -1.20
CA GLY A 156 -12.29 -11.56 -0.76
C GLY A 156 -13.47 -10.59 -0.84
N GLY A 157 -13.30 -9.34 -0.38
CA GLY A 157 -14.30 -8.29 -0.52
C GLY A 157 -14.63 -7.94 -1.96
N ALA A 158 -13.60 -7.85 -2.82
CA ALA A 158 -13.77 -7.60 -4.25
C ALA A 158 -14.55 -8.71 -4.96
N VAL A 159 -14.23 -9.98 -4.67
CA VAL A 159 -14.99 -11.14 -5.17
C VAL A 159 -16.43 -11.10 -4.64
N PHE A 160 -16.62 -10.88 -3.34
CA PHE A 160 -17.94 -10.80 -2.71
C PHE A 160 -18.83 -9.76 -3.37
N PHE A 161 -18.36 -8.51 -3.52
CA PHE A 161 -19.11 -7.46 -4.18
C PHE A 161 -19.35 -7.76 -5.66
N THR A 162 -18.35 -8.32 -6.36
CA THR A 162 -18.52 -8.70 -7.77
C THR A 162 -19.64 -9.73 -7.94
N LEU A 163 -19.72 -10.74 -7.07
CA LEU A 163 -20.77 -11.76 -7.15
C LEU A 163 -22.14 -11.22 -6.75
N ILE A 164 -22.24 -10.50 -5.63
CA ILE A 164 -23.53 -9.96 -5.12
C ILE A 164 -24.15 -8.97 -6.09
N PHE A 165 -23.35 -8.06 -6.65
CA PHE A 165 -23.85 -7.09 -7.63
C PHE A 165 -23.91 -7.65 -9.06
N GLY A 166 -23.64 -8.95 -9.22
CA GLY A 166 -23.77 -9.67 -10.49
C GLY A 166 -22.84 -9.10 -11.57
N PHE A 167 -21.54 -9.08 -11.33
CA PHE A 167 -20.54 -8.62 -12.30
C PHE A 167 -20.81 -7.20 -12.82
N ILE A 168 -21.08 -6.28 -11.89
CA ILE A 168 -21.31 -4.86 -12.17
C ILE A 168 -20.19 -4.22 -12.98
N ASN A 169 -18.96 -4.64 -12.70
CA ASN A 169 -17.74 -4.31 -13.42
C ASN A 169 -17.74 -4.72 -14.90
N VAL A 170 -18.61 -5.62 -15.37
CA VAL A 170 -18.86 -5.85 -16.81
C VAL A 170 -20.09 -5.09 -17.28
N ARG A 171 -21.21 -5.27 -16.56
CA ARG A 171 -22.53 -4.86 -17.03
C ARG A 171 -22.68 -3.35 -17.16
N LEU A 172 -22.04 -2.58 -16.27
CA LEU A 172 -22.22 -1.12 -16.20
C LEU A 172 -21.13 -0.33 -16.92
N ILE A 173 -20.10 -0.95 -17.50
CA ILE A 173 -19.06 -0.22 -18.25
C ILE A 173 -19.67 0.65 -19.37
N PRO A 174 -20.58 0.14 -20.24
CA PRO A 174 -21.16 0.97 -21.30
C PRO A 174 -21.97 2.15 -20.75
N PHE A 175 -22.65 1.93 -19.62
CA PHE A 175 -23.42 2.96 -18.94
C PHE A 175 -22.50 4.04 -18.34
N ALA A 176 -21.42 3.64 -17.66
CA ALA A 176 -20.43 4.55 -17.10
C ALA A 176 -19.79 5.44 -18.18
N ILE A 177 -19.44 4.87 -19.33
CA ILE A 177 -18.92 5.64 -20.48
C ILE A 177 -19.94 6.67 -20.96
N ALA A 178 -21.23 6.30 -21.03
CA ALA A 178 -22.28 7.23 -21.43
C ALA A 178 -22.50 8.36 -20.42
N VAL A 179 -22.37 8.08 -19.12
CA VAL A 179 -22.42 9.09 -18.04
C VAL A 179 -21.26 10.07 -18.16
N VAL A 180 -20.02 9.59 -18.29
CA VAL A 180 -18.83 10.45 -18.41
C VAL A 180 -18.86 11.29 -19.68
N ARG A 181 -19.50 10.80 -20.75
CA ARG A 181 -19.73 11.55 -22.00
C ARG A 181 -20.86 12.59 -21.90
N GLY A 182 -21.49 12.75 -20.74
CA GLY A 182 -22.55 13.73 -20.52
C GLY A 182 -23.92 13.37 -21.11
N LYS A 183 -24.13 12.10 -21.50
CA LYS A 183 -25.41 11.67 -22.12
C LYS A 183 -26.61 11.85 -21.17
N TYR A 184 -26.37 11.82 -19.86
CA TYR A 184 -27.40 11.84 -18.82
C TYR A 184 -27.52 13.16 -18.05
N ASP A 185 -26.71 14.18 -18.36
CA ASP A 185 -26.69 15.46 -17.64
C ASP A 185 -28.05 16.18 -17.65
N ARG A 186 -28.86 15.94 -18.68
CA ARG A 186 -30.22 16.52 -18.81
C ARG A 186 -31.22 15.96 -17.79
N VAL A 187 -31.05 14.70 -17.36
CA VAL A 187 -31.96 14.06 -16.40
C VAL A 187 -31.70 14.60 -15.00
N GLU A 188 -30.44 14.89 -14.65
CA GLU A 188 -30.08 15.52 -13.38
C GLU A 188 -30.63 16.94 -13.25
N LYS A 189 -30.56 17.73 -14.33
CA LYS A 189 -31.16 19.09 -14.39
C LYS A 189 -32.66 19.13 -14.08
N SER A 190 -33.38 18.04 -14.33
CA SER A 190 -34.84 17.99 -14.16
C SER A 190 -35.32 17.56 -12.76
N GLY A 191 -34.42 17.12 -11.88
CA GLY A 191 -34.76 16.56 -10.56
C GLY A 191 -34.03 17.18 -9.36
N ALA A 192 -33.14 18.16 -9.57
CA ALA A 192 -32.32 18.73 -8.51
C ALA A 192 -32.99 19.95 -7.84
N ARG A 193 -32.94 20.02 -6.50
CA ARG A 193 -33.13 21.27 -5.76
C ARG A 193 -31.91 22.15 -6.05
N ASP A 194 -32.10 23.28 -6.72
CA ASP A 194 -31.06 24.29 -6.90
C ASP A 194 -30.59 24.79 -5.52
N VAL A 195 -29.41 24.35 -5.09
CA VAL A 195 -28.74 24.93 -3.92
C VAL A 195 -27.89 26.09 -4.42
N LYS A 196 -28.37 27.31 -4.22
CA LYS A 196 -27.60 28.53 -4.44
C LYS A 196 -26.65 28.72 -3.25
N PRO A 197 -25.33 28.88 -3.46
CA PRO A 197 -24.38 29.11 -2.38
C PRO A 197 -24.69 30.44 -1.69
N ASP A 198 -24.42 30.52 -0.38
CA ASP A 198 -24.54 31.76 0.38
C ASP A 198 -23.56 32.81 -0.17
N VAL A 199 -24.08 34.01 -0.47
CA VAL A 199 -23.45 35.09 -1.25
C VAL A 199 -22.23 35.70 -0.55
N SER A 200 -21.94 35.26 0.67
CA SER A 200 -20.85 35.77 1.51
C SER A 200 -19.48 35.14 1.26
N GLN A 201 -19.40 34.06 0.46
CA GLN A 201 -18.13 33.38 0.13
C GLN A 201 -17.91 33.13 -1.37
N ALA A 202 -18.75 33.70 -2.23
CA ALA A 202 -18.65 33.52 -3.69
C ALA A 202 -17.84 34.64 -4.34
N ALA A 203 -16.79 34.31 -5.08
CA ALA A 203 -16.24 35.20 -6.09
C ALA A 203 -16.92 34.82 -7.42
N ASP A 204 -17.69 35.74 -8.00
CA ASP A 204 -18.40 35.56 -9.28
C ASP A 204 -19.48 34.45 -9.31
N GLY A 205 -20.03 34.04 -8.15
CA GLY A 205 -21.10 33.04 -8.06
C GLY A 205 -20.64 31.61 -7.74
N ASP A 206 -19.33 31.37 -7.69
CA ASP A 206 -18.69 30.09 -7.37
C ASP A 206 -17.96 30.10 -6.01
N LEU A 207 -17.83 28.93 -5.40
CA LEU A 207 -17.02 28.72 -4.19
C LEU A 207 -15.52 28.92 -4.53
N VAL A 208 -14.78 29.57 -3.61
CA VAL A 208 -13.34 29.80 -3.77
C VAL A 208 -12.59 28.47 -3.98
N ASP A 209 -11.75 28.41 -5.02
CA ASP A 209 -10.95 27.25 -5.48
C ASP A 209 -11.73 26.13 -6.22
N THR A 210 -12.95 26.40 -6.68
CA THR A 210 -13.71 25.47 -7.54
C THR A 210 -14.27 26.18 -8.76
N ILE A 211 -14.16 25.56 -9.94
CA ILE A 211 -14.89 25.99 -11.14
C ILE A 211 -16.16 25.14 -11.17
N ARG A 212 -17.31 25.72 -10.80
CA ARG A 212 -18.57 24.99 -10.78
C ARG A 212 -19.15 24.97 -12.18
N ASP A 213 -19.57 23.79 -12.63
CA ASP A 213 -20.40 23.70 -13.82
C ASP A 213 -21.84 24.03 -13.44
N GLU A 214 -22.29 25.26 -13.75
CA GLU A 214 -23.66 25.74 -13.49
C GLU A 214 -24.75 24.86 -14.15
N GLY A 215 -24.37 23.94 -15.03
CA GLY A 215 -25.26 22.97 -15.63
C GLY A 215 -25.56 21.71 -14.82
N HIS A 216 -24.91 21.41 -13.68
CA HIS A 216 -24.98 20.07 -13.08
C HIS A 216 -25.19 20.10 -11.55
N SER A 217 -25.82 19.06 -10.99
CA SER A 217 -25.98 18.95 -9.54
C SER A 217 -24.70 18.40 -8.89
N GLY A 218 -23.79 19.28 -8.48
CA GLY A 218 -22.50 18.93 -7.88
C GLY A 218 -21.47 20.04 -8.06
N GLU A 219 -20.30 19.92 -7.43
CA GLU A 219 -19.23 20.92 -7.56
C GLU A 219 -18.48 20.83 -8.89
N VAL A 220 -18.39 19.62 -9.48
CA VAL A 220 -17.61 19.34 -10.69
C VAL A 220 -18.39 18.44 -11.65
N SER A 221 -18.08 18.51 -12.94
CA SER A 221 -18.69 17.63 -13.94
C SER A 221 -18.27 16.16 -13.76
N HIS A 222 -19.05 15.23 -14.33
CA HIS A 222 -18.74 13.80 -14.31
C HIS A 222 -17.34 13.48 -14.88
N PHE A 223 -16.93 14.19 -15.94
CA PHE A 223 -15.61 14.03 -16.53
C PHE A 223 -14.51 14.59 -15.64
N GLN A 224 -14.71 15.76 -15.03
CA GLN A 224 -13.75 16.33 -14.08
C GLN A 224 -13.59 15.41 -12.85
N ALA A 225 -14.68 14.90 -12.28
CA ALA A 225 -14.64 13.95 -11.17
C ALA A 225 -13.86 12.67 -11.55
N LEU A 226 -14.08 12.13 -12.75
CA LEU A 226 -13.31 11.00 -13.26
C LEU A 226 -11.83 11.36 -13.42
N ALA A 227 -11.52 12.50 -14.03
CA ALA A 227 -10.16 12.94 -14.27
C ALA A 227 -9.39 13.14 -12.96
N THR A 228 -10.01 13.74 -11.94
CA THR A 228 -9.44 13.89 -10.60
C THR A 228 -9.18 12.53 -9.94
N ALA A 229 -10.14 11.59 -10.02
CA ALA A 229 -9.99 10.26 -9.45
C ALA A 229 -8.88 9.43 -10.16
N VAL A 230 -8.81 9.52 -11.49
CA VAL A 230 -7.76 8.86 -12.29
C VAL A 230 -6.39 9.48 -12.00
N SER A 231 -6.31 10.81 -11.94
CA SER A 231 -5.06 11.51 -11.61
C SER A 231 -4.53 11.14 -10.22
N GLY A 232 -5.42 10.95 -9.24
CA GLY A 232 -5.01 10.55 -7.88
C GLY A 232 -4.59 9.08 -7.75
N THR A 233 -4.99 8.22 -8.70
CA THR A 233 -4.73 6.77 -8.66
C THR A 233 -3.65 6.32 -9.63
N VAL A 234 -3.42 7.06 -10.72
CA VAL A 234 -2.34 6.81 -11.67
C VAL A 234 -1.11 7.58 -11.23
N GLY A 235 -0.08 6.86 -10.80
CA GLY A 235 1.19 7.47 -10.40
C GLY A 235 2.39 6.59 -10.76
N LEU A 236 3.59 7.11 -10.48
CA LEU A 236 4.85 6.39 -10.68
C LEU A 236 4.87 5.04 -9.96
N GLY A 237 4.22 4.95 -8.80
CA GLY A 237 4.06 3.71 -8.04
C GLY A 237 3.39 2.59 -8.83
N ASN A 238 2.45 2.90 -9.73
CA ASN A 238 1.84 1.88 -10.59
C ASN A 238 2.79 1.40 -11.68
N ILE A 239 3.67 2.27 -12.19
CA ILE A 239 4.64 1.91 -13.24
C ILE A 239 5.79 1.11 -12.62
N SER A 240 6.43 1.65 -11.58
CA SER A 240 7.55 0.98 -10.90
C SER A 240 7.08 -0.26 -10.13
N GLY A 241 5.91 -0.20 -9.51
CA GLY A 241 5.35 -1.32 -8.74
C GLY A 241 5.00 -2.52 -9.62
N VAL A 242 4.46 -2.30 -10.82
CA VAL A 242 4.25 -3.37 -11.81
C VAL A 242 5.59 -3.99 -12.22
N ALA A 243 6.62 -3.18 -12.48
CA ALA A 243 7.93 -3.69 -12.86
C ALA A 243 8.56 -4.57 -11.75
N VAL A 244 8.51 -4.12 -10.49
CA VAL A 244 8.98 -4.89 -9.33
C VAL A 244 8.16 -6.16 -9.15
N ALA A 245 6.83 -6.08 -9.28
CA ALA A 245 5.95 -7.24 -9.15
C ALA A 245 6.23 -8.31 -10.21
N ILE A 246 6.54 -7.92 -11.45
CA ILE A 246 6.92 -8.87 -12.52
C ILE A 246 8.33 -9.42 -12.27
N ALA A 247 9.28 -8.57 -11.86
CA ALA A 247 10.65 -9.00 -11.58
C ALA A 247 10.71 -10.05 -10.46
N VAL A 248 9.91 -9.88 -9.41
CA VAL A 248 9.88 -10.78 -8.25
C VAL A 248 8.91 -11.95 -8.46
N GLY A 249 7.72 -11.67 -9.02
CA GLY A 249 6.62 -12.64 -9.15
C GLY A 249 6.60 -13.41 -10.47
N GLY A 250 7.47 -13.07 -11.41
CA GLY A 250 7.49 -13.62 -12.77
C GLY A 250 6.37 -13.08 -13.67
N PRO A 251 6.32 -13.54 -14.94
CA PRO A 251 5.38 -13.02 -15.94
C PRO A 251 3.90 -13.28 -15.59
N GLY A 252 3.62 -14.29 -14.76
CA GLY A 252 2.26 -14.58 -14.28
C GLY A 252 1.67 -13.50 -13.38
N ALA A 253 2.51 -12.62 -12.78
CA ALA A 253 2.05 -11.54 -11.91
C ALA A 253 1.08 -10.60 -12.64
N THR A 254 1.34 -10.28 -13.91
CA THR A 254 0.50 -9.38 -14.70
C THR A 254 -0.94 -9.87 -14.83
N PHE A 255 -1.14 -11.16 -15.07
CA PHE A 255 -2.48 -11.75 -15.15
C PHE A 255 -3.26 -11.55 -13.85
N TRP A 256 -2.61 -11.82 -12.70
CA TRP A 256 -3.24 -11.66 -11.39
C TRP A 256 -3.50 -10.20 -11.03
N MET A 257 -2.61 -9.29 -11.40
CA MET A 257 -2.82 -7.85 -11.21
C MET A 257 -4.04 -7.34 -11.98
N ILE A 258 -4.21 -7.75 -13.24
CA ILE A 258 -5.36 -7.41 -14.06
C ILE A 258 -6.64 -7.98 -13.44
N LEU A 259 -6.63 -9.25 -13.03
CA LEU A 259 -7.79 -9.90 -12.43
C LEU A 259 -8.20 -9.22 -11.11
N CYS A 260 -7.25 -8.95 -10.22
CA CYS A 260 -7.51 -8.25 -8.97
C CYS A 260 -8.01 -6.82 -9.20
N GLY A 261 -7.43 -6.09 -10.17
CA GLY A 261 -7.91 -4.76 -10.55
C GLY A 261 -9.34 -4.79 -11.09
N PHE A 262 -9.65 -5.76 -11.93
CA PHE A 262 -10.99 -5.96 -12.48
C PHE A 262 -12.03 -6.29 -11.41
N LEU A 263 -11.71 -7.18 -10.47
CA LEU A 263 -12.57 -7.48 -9.32
C LEU A 263 -12.71 -6.26 -8.38
N GLY A 264 -11.62 -5.51 -8.20
CA GLY A 264 -11.57 -4.32 -7.36
C GLY A 264 -12.48 -3.18 -7.82
N MET A 265 -12.81 -3.11 -9.12
CA MET A 265 -13.79 -2.14 -9.64
C MET A 265 -15.13 -2.22 -8.91
N SER A 266 -15.57 -3.43 -8.54
CA SER A 266 -16.82 -3.64 -7.79
C SER A 266 -16.74 -3.04 -6.39
N THR A 267 -15.61 -3.21 -5.69
CA THR A 267 -15.37 -2.58 -4.38
C THR A 267 -15.42 -1.06 -4.51
N LYS A 268 -14.75 -0.50 -5.52
CA LYS A 268 -14.72 0.94 -5.72
C LYS A 268 -16.11 1.50 -6.05
N PHE A 269 -16.88 0.78 -6.87
CA PHE A 269 -18.27 1.13 -7.16
C PHE A 269 -19.12 1.22 -5.89
N VAL A 270 -19.02 0.25 -4.99
CA VAL A 270 -19.74 0.26 -3.70
C VAL A 270 -19.30 1.45 -2.84
N GLU A 271 -17.99 1.70 -2.74
CA GLU A 271 -17.43 2.81 -1.97
C GLU A 271 -17.96 4.17 -2.47
N CYS A 272 -17.91 4.40 -3.79
CA CYS A 272 -18.41 5.63 -4.40
C CYS A 272 -19.93 5.78 -4.23
N THR A 273 -20.69 4.68 -4.39
CA THR A 273 -22.15 4.68 -4.20
C THR A 273 -22.53 5.07 -2.77
N LEU A 274 -21.84 4.51 -1.77
CA LEU A 274 -22.03 4.87 -0.36
C LEU A 274 -21.59 6.31 -0.09
N GLY A 275 -20.49 6.75 -0.70
CA GLY A 275 -20.02 8.15 -0.63
C GLY A 275 -21.08 9.14 -1.08
N VAL A 276 -21.76 8.87 -2.20
CA VAL A 276 -22.85 9.73 -2.71
C VAL A 276 -24.11 9.61 -1.86
N LYS A 277 -24.48 8.41 -1.40
CA LYS A 277 -25.67 8.18 -0.58
C LYS A 277 -25.61 8.88 0.78
N TYR A 278 -24.43 8.97 1.38
CA TYR A 278 -24.22 9.50 2.73
C TYR A 278 -23.52 10.85 2.79
N ARG A 279 -23.33 11.53 1.64
CA ARG A 279 -22.71 12.87 1.59
C ARG A 279 -23.51 13.90 2.40
N ASP A 280 -22.79 14.83 3.00
CA ASP A 280 -23.33 16.06 3.56
C ASP A 280 -23.25 17.19 2.53
N LEU A 281 -24.25 18.06 2.58
CA LEU A 281 -24.29 19.32 1.85
C LEU A 281 -24.29 20.42 2.90
N GLU A 282 -23.24 21.21 2.93
CA GLU A 282 -23.14 22.35 3.84
C GLU A 282 -24.00 23.52 3.30
N PRO A 283 -24.38 24.51 4.13
CA PRO A 283 -25.22 25.64 3.69
C PRO A 283 -24.62 26.50 2.58
N ASP A 284 -23.30 26.49 2.42
CA ASP A 284 -22.58 27.17 1.33
C ASP A 284 -22.59 26.37 0.01
N GLY A 285 -23.20 25.19 -0.02
CA GLY A 285 -23.25 24.32 -1.19
C GLY A 285 -22.06 23.36 -1.31
N THR A 286 -21.11 23.38 -0.37
CA THR A 286 -19.99 22.43 -0.36
C THR A 286 -20.47 21.00 -0.09
N VAL A 287 -19.87 20.05 -0.81
CA VAL A 287 -20.23 18.64 -0.77
C VAL A 287 -19.16 17.84 -0.06
N HIS A 288 -19.51 17.25 1.08
CA HIS A 288 -18.60 16.38 1.82
C HIS A 288 -19.05 14.93 1.78
N GLY A 289 -18.21 14.05 1.24
CA GLY A 289 -18.52 12.63 1.11
C GLY A 289 -17.30 11.74 1.30
N GLY A 290 -17.55 10.44 1.40
CA GLY A 290 -16.50 9.43 1.51
C GLY A 290 -16.61 8.54 2.75
N PRO A 291 -15.57 7.74 3.02
CA PRO A 291 -15.63 6.69 4.05
C PRO A 291 -15.92 7.18 5.45
N MET A 292 -15.33 8.30 5.87
CA MET A 292 -15.62 8.93 7.14
C MET A 292 -17.11 9.27 7.33
N TYR A 293 -17.82 9.64 6.25
CA TYR A 293 -19.25 9.98 6.31
C TYR A 293 -20.14 8.73 6.32
N TYR A 294 -19.91 7.78 5.42
CA TYR A 294 -20.74 6.57 5.38
C TYR A 294 -20.45 5.60 6.53
N LEU A 295 -19.25 5.62 7.12
CA LEU A 295 -18.96 4.84 8.34
C LEU A 295 -19.75 5.41 9.51
N LYS A 296 -19.70 6.73 9.73
CA LYS A 296 -20.45 7.38 10.81
C LYS A 296 -21.97 7.21 10.65
N LYS A 297 -22.51 7.55 9.48
CA LYS A 297 -23.96 7.55 9.24
C LYS A 297 -24.53 6.16 8.93
N GLY A 298 -23.84 5.38 8.10
CA GLY A 298 -24.29 4.05 7.69
C GLY A 298 -24.32 3.09 8.87
N LEU A 299 -23.23 3.00 9.66
CA LEU A 299 -23.24 2.18 10.89
C LEU A 299 -24.17 2.75 11.95
N GLY A 300 -24.34 4.08 12.02
CA GLY A 300 -25.33 4.72 12.87
C GLY A 300 -26.76 4.26 12.59
N GLN A 301 -27.14 4.15 11.31
CA GLN A 301 -28.45 3.62 10.89
C GLN A 301 -28.65 2.13 11.20
N LEU A 302 -27.55 1.38 11.35
CA LEU A 302 -27.56 -0.05 11.71
C LEU A 302 -27.52 -0.27 13.23
N GLY A 303 -27.63 0.79 14.05
CA GLY A 303 -27.60 0.71 15.51
C GLY A 303 -26.19 0.68 16.11
N ALA A 304 -25.13 0.80 15.30
CA ALA A 304 -23.73 0.77 15.70
C ALA A 304 -23.07 2.18 15.63
N GLY A 305 -23.80 3.21 16.05
CA GLY A 305 -23.34 4.61 15.97
C GLY A 305 -21.98 4.91 16.61
N PRO A 306 -21.70 4.45 17.85
CA PRO A 306 -20.39 4.70 18.49
C PRO A 306 -19.23 4.06 17.71
N ILE A 307 -19.42 2.85 17.20
CA ILE A 307 -18.42 2.13 16.40
C ILE A 307 -18.18 2.90 15.09
N GLY A 308 -19.24 3.32 14.40
CA GLY A 308 -19.14 4.09 13.17
C GLY A 308 -18.37 5.40 13.33
N GLN A 309 -18.56 6.10 14.45
CA GLN A 309 -17.83 7.33 14.75
C GLN A 309 -16.35 7.08 15.00
N VAL A 310 -15.99 6.05 15.77
CA VAL A 310 -14.59 5.69 16.02
C VAL A 310 -13.89 5.31 14.71
N LEU A 311 -14.51 4.46 13.89
CA LEU A 311 -13.95 4.04 12.60
C LEU A 311 -13.77 5.22 11.65
N ALA A 312 -14.71 6.17 11.61
CA ALA A 312 -14.59 7.36 10.78
C ALA A 312 -13.39 8.23 11.17
N ILE A 313 -13.17 8.42 12.47
CA ILE A 313 -12.03 9.21 13.00
C ILE A 313 -10.71 8.50 12.67
N VAL A 314 -10.62 7.20 12.94
CA VAL A 314 -9.42 6.41 12.63
C VAL A 314 -9.13 6.44 11.14
N PHE A 315 -10.15 6.24 10.29
CA PHE A 315 -9.99 6.32 8.84
C PHE A 315 -9.46 7.69 8.39
N ALA A 316 -10.01 8.78 8.93
CA ALA A 316 -9.57 10.13 8.56
C ALA A 316 -8.09 10.37 8.91
N ILE A 317 -7.67 9.98 10.12
CA ILE A 317 -6.27 10.11 10.56
C ILE A 317 -5.34 9.28 9.66
N LEU A 318 -5.69 8.02 9.40
CA LEU A 318 -4.90 7.14 8.54
C LEU A 318 -4.84 7.65 7.10
N CYS A 319 -5.95 8.17 6.57
CA CYS A 319 -6.02 8.70 5.21
C CYS A 319 -5.15 9.96 5.05
N VAL A 320 -5.15 10.84 6.04
CA VAL A 320 -4.25 12.01 6.06
C VAL A 320 -2.79 11.55 6.08
N GLY A 321 -2.42 10.65 7.00
CA GLY A 321 -1.05 10.11 7.07
C GLY A 321 -0.61 9.42 5.77
N ALA A 322 -1.48 8.58 5.20
CA ALA A 322 -1.22 7.88 3.94
C ALA A 322 -1.04 8.84 2.76
N SER A 323 -1.77 9.97 2.75
CA SER A 323 -1.65 11.00 1.71
C SER A 323 -0.27 11.67 1.73
N PHE A 324 0.29 11.94 2.91
CA PHE A 324 1.64 12.49 3.02
C PHE A 324 2.73 11.46 2.68
N GLY A 325 2.64 10.26 3.25
CA GLY A 325 3.66 9.21 3.08
C GLY A 325 3.64 8.59 1.68
N GLY A 326 2.60 7.83 1.38
CA GLY A 326 2.48 7.11 0.11
C GLY A 326 2.10 8.01 -1.06
N GLY A 327 1.29 9.04 -0.82
CA GLY A 327 0.85 9.99 -1.84
C GLY A 327 1.97 10.93 -2.26
N ASN A 328 2.42 11.81 -1.38
CA ASN A 328 3.32 12.91 -1.73
C ASN A 328 4.80 12.52 -1.67
N ALA A 329 5.27 12.06 -0.51
CA ALA A 329 6.70 11.85 -0.27
C ALA A 329 7.26 10.71 -1.12
N PHE A 330 6.57 9.56 -1.17
CA PHE A 330 7.02 8.42 -1.98
C PHE A 330 7.03 8.74 -3.48
N GLN A 331 6.00 9.42 -4.00
CA GLN A 331 5.96 9.77 -5.42
C GLN A 331 7.03 10.80 -5.80
N ALA A 332 7.26 11.82 -4.97
CA ALA A 332 8.31 12.81 -5.20
C ALA A 332 9.72 12.19 -5.15
N ASN A 333 9.96 11.28 -4.21
CA ASN A 333 11.24 10.57 -4.10
C ASN A 333 11.48 9.65 -5.31
N GLN A 334 10.47 8.86 -5.70
CA GLN A 334 10.56 8.00 -6.89
C GLN A 334 10.83 8.82 -8.15
N ALA A 335 10.14 9.95 -8.34
CA ALA A 335 10.37 10.83 -9.48
C ALA A 335 11.82 11.34 -9.50
N THR A 336 12.32 11.79 -8.35
CA THR A 336 13.67 12.32 -8.19
C THR A 336 14.72 11.25 -8.50
N ALA A 337 14.59 10.04 -7.96
CA ALA A 337 15.51 8.94 -8.22
C ALA A 337 15.57 8.59 -9.72
N GLN A 338 14.43 8.58 -10.41
CA GLN A 338 14.40 8.32 -11.86
C GLN A 338 15.06 9.45 -12.66
N ILE A 339 14.80 10.71 -12.32
CA ILE A 339 15.41 11.86 -13.02
C ILE A 339 16.93 11.89 -12.82
N VAL A 340 17.41 11.68 -11.59
CA VAL A 340 18.85 11.63 -11.29
C VAL A 340 19.52 10.49 -12.07
N SER A 341 18.88 9.32 -12.11
CA SER A 341 19.39 8.16 -12.87
C SER A 341 19.46 8.44 -14.37
N LEU A 342 18.39 8.97 -14.98
CA LEU A 342 18.34 9.23 -16.42
C LEU A 342 19.28 10.36 -16.85
N ALA A 343 19.34 11.45 -16.08
CA ALA A 343 20.17 12.61 -16.38
C ALA A 343 21.62 12.47 -15.92
N GLN A 344 21.99 11.32 -15.30
CA GLN A 344 23.34 11.02 -14.80
C GLN A 344 23.88 12.16 -13.89
N LEU A 345 23.00 12.79 -13.12
CA LEU A 345 23.34 13.94 -12.29
C LEU A 345 24.19 13.47 -11.12
N LYS A 346 25.42 13.98 -11.04
CA LYS A 346 26.35 13.69 -9.95
C LYS A 346 26.41 14.89 -9.01
N GLY A 347 25.90 14.74 -7.79
CA GLY A 347 26.01 15.74 -6.72
C GLY A 347 24.90 15.64 -5.68
N GLY A 348 25.23 15.88 -4.41
CA GLY A 348 24.26 15.82 -3.30
C GLY A 348 23.15 16.88 -3.39
N ALA A 349 23.35 17.96 -4.16
CA ALA A 349 22.35 19.01 -4.35
C ALA A 349 21.28 18.66 -5.41
N SER A 350 21.50 17.62 -6.23
CA SER A 350 20.60 17.29 -7.35
C SER A 350 19.19 16.95 -6.89
N GLY A 351 19.04 16.22 -5.78
CA GLY A 351 17.73 15.93 -5.19
C GLY A 351 17.00 17.19 -4.71
N ALA A 352 17.71 18.11 -4.04
CA ALA A 352 17.13 19.36 -3.56
C ALA A 352 16.68 20.29 -4.69
N ILE A 353 17.46 20.37 -5.79
CA ILE A 353 17.11 21.17 -6.97
C ILE A 353 15.86 20.60 -7.65
N ILE A 354 15.80 19.27 -7.83
CA ILE A 354 14.63 18.60 -8.41
C ILE A 354 13.39 18.81 -7.53
N GLY A 355 13.54 18.64 -6.22
CA GLY A 355 12.47 18.91 -5.25
C GLY A 355 11.95 20.34 -5.32
N LEU A 356 12.84 21.33 -5.42
CA LEU A 356 12.47 22.74 -5.55
C LEU A 356 11.72 23.00 -6.87
N VAL A 357 12.21 22.47 -7.99
CA VAL A 357 11.53 22.60 -9.29
C VAL A 357 10.14 21.95 -9.23
N MET A 358 10.04 20.75 -8.66
CA MET A 358 8.76 20.07 -8.47
C MET A 358 7.80 20.87 -7.58
N ALA A 359 8.29 21.47 -6.50
CA ALA A 359 7.49 22.32 -5.63
C ALA A 359 6.95 23.56 -6.36
N VAL A 360 7.77 24.22 -7.19
CA VAL A 360 7.34 25.35 -8.02
C VAL A 360 6.28 24.92 -9.03
N LEU A 361 6.50 23.80 -9.72
CA LEU A 361 5.53 23.29 -10.71
C LEU A 361 4.19 22.94 -10.06
N VAL A 362 4.21 22.27 -8.90
CA VAL A 362 2.98 21.99 -8.13
C VAL A 362 2.32 23.28 -7.67
N GLY A 363 3.11 24.27 -7.21
CA GLY A 363 2.59 25.58 -6.81
C GLY A 363 2.04 26.45 -7.94
N VAL A 364 2.31 26.12 -9.21
CA VAL A 364 1.66 26.75 -10.38
C VAL A 364 0.32 26.10 -10.71
N VAL A 365 0.15 24.82 -10.35
CA VAL A 365 -1.09 24.06 -10.59
C VAL A 365 -2.14 24.34 -9.52
N ILE A 366 -1.70 24.56 -8.29
CA ILE A 366 -2.53 25.01 -7.15
C ILE A 366 -2.75 26.52 -7.29
#